data_AF-A0A401YF88-F1
#
_entry.id   AF-A0A401YF88-F1
#
_cell.length_a   1.000
_cell.length_b   1.000
_cell.length_c   1.000
_cell.angle_alpha   90.00
_cell.angle_beta   90.00
_cell.angle_gamma   90.00
#
_symmetry.space_group_name_H-M   'P 1'
#
loop_
_entity.id
_entity.type
_entity.pdbx_description
1 polymer ?
#
loop_
_entity_poly.entity_id
_entity_poly.type
_entity_poly.pdbx_seq_one_letter_code
_entity_poly.pdbx_strand_id
1 'polypeptide(L)'
;MPARVLGRLLTLSAGSAPAGDAGRSPRAIPEPDAAAMRDLIRESAYWIGVPADPGHTDDGTAVVRLSVLPRPWHPGRKPPERVDRTATLDLRRGTWELTPQI
;
A
#
# COMPACT_ATOMS: atom_id res chain seq x y z
N MET A 1 -10.26 1.01 5.51
CA MET A 1 -9.60 -0.22 5.01
C MET A 1 -8.80 -0.87 6.15
N PRO A 2 -8.92 -2.18 6.40
CA PRO A 2 -8.17 -2.84 7.48
C PRO A 2 -6.65 -2.90 7.22
N ALA A 3 -5.83 -2.77 8.27
CA ALA A 3 -4.36 -2.81 8.23
C ALA A 3 -3.78 -3.98 7.42
N ARG A 4 -4.35 -5.18 7.62
CA ARG A 4 -3.96 -6.42 6.91
C ARG A 4 -4.20 -6.37 5.41
N VAL A 5 -5.23 -5.65 4.97
CA VAL A 5 -5.52 -5.48 3.54
C VAL A 5 -4.48 -4.59 2.90
N LEU A 6 -4.08 -3.50 3.56
CA LEU A 6 -3.00 -2.63 3.10
C LEU A 6 -1.66 -3.38 3.02
N GLY A 7 -1.30 -4.13 4.06
CA GLY A 7 -0.09 -4.97 4.10
C GLY A 7 -0.04 -5.99 2.98
N ARG A 8 -1.16 -6.66 2.70
CA ARG A 8 -1.26 -7.59 1.57
C ARG A 8 -1.16 -6.90 0.22
N LEU A 9 -1.83 -5.76 0.01
CA LEU A 9 -1.76 -5.03 -1.25
C LEU A 9 -0.33 -4.57 -1.57
N LEU A 10 0.39 -4.06 -0.57
CA LEU A 10 1.77 -3.66 -0.73
C LEU A 10 2.70 -4.83 -1.02
N THR A 11 2.48 -5.97 -0.37
CA THR A 11 3.30 -7.17 -0.66
C THR A 11 2.97 -7.79 -2.01
N LEU A 12 1.71 -7.80 -2.43
CA LEU A 12 1.34 -8.24 -3.77
C LEU A 12 1.95 -7.33 -4.84
N SER A 13 2.01 -6.02 -4.56
CA SER A 13 2.71 -5.06 -5.43
C SER A 13 4.21 -5.34 -5.47
N ALA A 14 4.80 -5.69 -4.34
CA ALA A 14 6.21 -6.05 -4.22
C ALA A 14 6.59 -7.40 -4.87
N GLY A 15 5.65 -8.34 -4.86
CA GLY A 15 5.83 -9.71 -5.34
C GLY A 15 5.42 -9.91 -6.80
N SER A 16 4.94 -8.88 -7.49
CA SER A 16 4.48 -8.95 -8.89
C SER A 16 5.62 -8.78 -9.91
N ALA A 17 6.88 -9.01 -9.53
CA ALA A 17 7.96 -9.22 -10.49
C ALA A 17 7.86 -10.67 -11.04
N PRO A 18 7.99 -10.91 -12.36
CA PRO A 18 7.81 -12.24 -12.94
C PRO A 18 8.84 -13.21 -12.37
N ALA A 19 8.32 -14.25 -11.70
CA ALA A 19 8.93 -15.52 -11.32
C ALA A 19 10.42 -15.68 -11.64
N GLY A 20 11.28 -15.26 -10.71
CA GLY A 20 12.72 -15.58 -10.72
C GLY A 20 13.22 -16.26 -9.44
N ASP A 21 12.48 -16.20 -8.33
CA ASP A 21 12.93 -16.81 -7.06
C ASP A 21 11.76 -17.37 -6.25
N ALA A 22 11.21 -18.47 -6.76
CA ALA A 22 10.26 -19.31 -6.04
C ALA A 22 10.99 -20.12 -4.94
N GLY A 23 11.52 -19.44 -3.92
CA GLY A 23 12.29 -20.08 -2.87
C GLY A 23 12.19 -19.44 -1.48
N ARG A 24 11.77 -18.17 -1.38
CA ARG A 24 11.65 -17.50 -0.09
C ARG A 24 10.20 -17.55 0.38
N SER A 25 9.93 -18.41 1.37
CA SER A 25 8.69 -18.37 2.17
C SER A 25 8.31 -16.92 2.42
N PRO A 26 7.02 -16.51 2.29
CA PRO A 26 6.64 -15.12 2.48
C PRO A 26 7.08 -14.70 3.88
N ARG A 27 8.19 -13.96 3.93
CA ARG A 27 8.74 -13.41 5.17
C ARG A 27 7.56 -12.64 5.78
N ALA A 28 7.21 -12.95 7.02
CA ALA A 28 6.02 -12.41 7.68
C ALA A 28 5.96 -10.89 7.40
N ILE A 29 4.97 -10.50 6.60
CA ILE A 29 4.82 -9.11 6.17
C ILE A 29 4.47 -8.34 7.44
N PRO A 30 5.28 -7.35 7.86
CA PRO A 30 4.96 -6.59 9.04
C PRO A 30 3.63 -5.89 8.83
N GLU A 31 2.76 -5.90 9.83
CA GLU A 31 1.51 -5.13 9.76
C GLU A 31 1.84 -3.63 9.86
N PRO A 32 1.11 -2.76 9.13
CA PRO A 32 1.26 -1.33 9.27
C PRO A 32 0.92 -0.89 10.69
N ASP A 33 1.59 0.16 11.16
CA ASP A 33 1.39 0.70 12.51
C ASP A 33 -0.11 0.95 12.79
N ALA A 34 -0.58 0.39 13.90
CA ALA A 34 -1.98 0.46 14.31
C ALA A 34 -2.43 1.89 14.64
N ALA A 35 -1.51 2.77 15.07
CA ALA A 35 -1.83 4.18 15.26
C ALA A 35 -1.99 4.89 13.91
N ALA A 36 -1.04 4.74 12.99
CA ALA A 36 -1.14 5.28 11.63
C ALA A 36 -2.40 4.83 10.89
N MET A 37 -2.78 3.54 11.00
CA MET A 37 -4.00 3.01 10.40
C MET A 37 -5.28 3.59 11.02
N ARG A 38 -5.27 3.84 12.33
CA ARG A 38 -6.40 4.46 13.04
C ARG A 38 -6.59 5.91 12.62
N ASP A 39 -5.49 6.64 12.46
CA ASP A 39 -5.52 8.02 11.97
C ASP A 39 -6.06 8.09 10.54
N LEU A 40 -5.62 7.17 9.66
CA LEU A 40 -6.13 7.07 8.30
C LEU A 40 -7.65 6.83 8.27
N ILE A 41 -8.15 5.92 9.10
CA ILE A 41 -9.58 5.61 9.21
C ILE A 41 -10.36 6.78 9.82
N ARG A 42 -9.77 7.50 10.78
CA ARG A 42 -10.38 8.70 11.38
C ARG A 42 -10.51 9.83 10.35
N GLU A 43 -9.54 9.97 9.45
CA GLU A 43 -9.59 10.96 8.38
C GLU A 43 -10.66 10.68 7.34
N SER A 44 -10.81 9.41 6.94
CA SER A 44 -11.90 9.01 6.05
C SER A 44 -12.19 7.52 6.11
N ALA A 45 -13.46 7.18 5.95
CA ALA A 45 -13.90 5.80 5.76
C ALA A 45 -13.57 5.26 4.36
N TYR A 46 -13.36 6.13 3.37
CA TYR A 46 -13.23 5.76 1.96
C TYR A 46 -11.87 6.15 1.42
N TRP A 47 -10.98 5.17 1.39
CA TRP A 47 -9.65 5.25 0.80
C TRP A 47 -9.52 4.26 -0.33
N ILE A 48 -8.85 4.66 -1.40
CA ILE A 48 -8.36 3.77 -2.44
C ILE A 48 -6.83 3.79 -2.46
N GLY A 49 -6.23 2.61 -2.61
CA GLY A 49 -4.80 2.46 -2.82
C GLY A 49 -4.49 2.00 -4.24
N VAL A 50 -3.51 2.64 -4.86
CA VAL A 50 -2.96 2.27 -6.18
C VAL A 50 -1.45 2.10 -6.04
N PRO A 51 -0.87 0.96 -6.46
CA PRO A 51 0.59 0.81 -6.50
C PRO A 51 1.22 1.92 -7.34
N ALA A 52 2.28 2.55 -6.83
CA ALA A 52 2.92 3.66 -7.55
C ALA A 52 3.57 3.19 -8.86
N ASP A 53 4.09 1.97 -8.88
CA ASP A 53 4.69 1.35 -10.06
C ASP A 53 4.28 -0.14 -10.16
N PRO A 54 3.40 -0.52 -11.10
CA PRO A 54 3.00 -1.91 -11.31
C PRO A 54 4.13 -2.68 -12.02
N GLY A 55 5.15 -3.07 -11.26
CA GLY A 55 6.26 -3.90 -11.76
C GLY A 55 7.64 -3.50 -11.25
N HIS A 56 7.77 -2.34 -10.59
CA HIS A 56 9.03 -1.89 -10.00
C HIS A 56 8.95 -1.87 -8.48
N THR A 57 9.41 -2.95 -7.86
CA THR A 57 9.76 -2.96 -6.44
C THR A 57 11.22 -2.58 -6.35
N ASP A 58 11.51 -1.30 -6.54
CA ASP A 58 12.89 -0.85 -6.57
C ASP A 58 13.53 -1.16 -5.20
N ASP A 59 14.57 -1.99 -5.22
CA ASP A 59 15.34 -2.42 -4.06
C ASP A 59 14.57 -2.97 -2.85
N GLY A 60 13.38 -3.57 -3.04
CA GLY A 60 12.59 -4.13 -1.95
C GLY A 60 11.77 -3.08 -1.19
N THR A 61 11.53 -1.93 -1.80
CA THR A 61 10.55 -0.94 -1.33
C THR A 61 9.27 -1.06 -2.15
N ALA A 62 8.13 -1.18 -1.47
CA ALA A 62 6.82 -1.13 -2.10
C ALA A 62 6.12 0.17 -1.75
N VAL A 63 5.56 0.84 -2.76
CA VAL A 63 4.90 2.13 -2.60
C VAL A 63 3.47 2.06 -3.10
N VAL A 64 2.52 2.48 -2.26
CA VAL A 64 1.10 2.61 -2.61
C VAL A 64 0.68 4.06 -2.41
N ARG A 65 0.14 4.65 -3.49
CA ARG A 65 -0.52 5.95 -3.48
C ARG A 65 -1.93 5.77 -2.94
N LEU A 66 -2.27 6.55 -1.92
CA LEU A 66 -3.57 6.55 -1.28
C LEU A 66 -4.31 7.83 -1.63
N SER A 67 -5.54 7.68 -2.09
CA SER A 67 -6.44 8.79 -2.39
C SER A 67 -7.69 8.69 -1.53
N VAL A 68 -8.09 9.81 -0.95
CA VAL A 68 -9.34 9.92 -0.20
C VAL A 68 -10.50 10.13 -1.16
N LEU A 69 -11.64 9.51 -0.86
CA LEU A 69 -12.84 9.63 -1.66
C LEU A 69 -14.02 10.11 -0.80
N PRO A 70 -14.96 10.88 -1.37
CA PRO A 70 -16.18 11.26 -0.67
C PRO A 70 -17.19 10.11 -0.54
N ARG A 71 -16.99 9.00 -1.28
CA ARG A 71 -17.88 7.84 -1.34
C ARG A 71 -17.10 6.55 -1.66
N PRO A 72 -17.67 5.36 -1.44
CA PRO A 72 -17.04 4.10 -1.80
C PRO A 72 -16.59 4.08 -3.27
N TRP A 73 -15.39 3.55 -3.51
CA TRP A 73 -14.91 3.32 -4.87
C TRP A 73 -15.52 2.06 -5.47
N HIS A 74 -15.74 2.07 -6.78
CA HIS A 74 -16.28 0.94 -7.52
C HIS A 74 -15.27 0.42 -8.55
N PRO A 75 -15.09 -0.91 -8.64
CA PRO A 75 -14.32 -1.52 -9.72
C PRO A 75 -14.81 -1.08 -11.10
N GLY A 76 -13.87 -0.88 -12.04
CA GLY A 76 -14.17 -0.40 -13.40
C GLY A 76 -14.17 1.12 -13.56
N ARG A 77 -14.02 1.89 -12.49
CA ARG A 77 -13.73 3.34 -12.57
C ARG A 77 -12.24 3.58 -12.47
N LYS A 78 -11.71 4.52 -13.27
CA LYS A 78 -10.31 4.97 -13.13
C LYS A 78 -10.10 5.48 -11.69
N PRO A 79 -9.01 5.10 -11.02
CA PRO A 79 -8.64 5.72 -9.74
C PRO A 79 -8.47 7.24 -9.89
N PRO A 80 -8.64 8.01 -8.80
CA PRO A 80 -8.33 9.43 -8.81
C PRO A 80 -6.86 9.66 -9.17
N GLU A 81 -6.58 10.75 -9.87
CA GLU A 81 -5.20 11.18 -10.13
C GLU A 81 -4.57 11.87 -8.91
N ARG A 82 -5.42 12.45 -8.05
CA ARG A 82 -5.01 13.05 -6.79
C ARG A 82 -4.49 11.97 -5.83
N VAL A 83 -3.35 12.24 -5.21
CA VAL A 83 -2.78 11.42 -4.14
C VAL A 83 -2.80 12.26 -2.87
N ASP A 84 -3.41 11.74 -1.80
CA ASP A 84 -3.51 12.43 -0.52
C ASP A 84 -2.47 11.93 0.48
N ARG A 85 -2.12 10.64 0.39
CA ARG A 85 -1.06 10.03 1.19
C ARG A 85 -0.28 8.99 0.38
N THR A 86 0.91 8.69 0.83
CA THR A 86 1.74 7.61 0.29
C THR A 86 2.06 6.64 1.42
N ALA A 87 1.76 5.36 1.21
CA ALA A 87 2.16 4.28 2.09
C ALA A 87 3.39 3.58 1.49
N THR A 88 4.48 3.58 2.25
CA THR A 88 5.75 2.95 1.86
C THR A 88 6.04 1.79 2.80
N LEU A 89 6.37 0.64 2.22
CA LEU A 89 6.82 -0.55 2.93
C LEU A 89 8.25 -0.87 2.48
N ASP A 90 9.20 -0.75 3.40
CA ASP A 90 10.56 -1.28 3.20
C ASP A 90 10.57 -2.76 3.65
N LEU A 91 10.68 -3.68 2.71
CA LEU A 91 10.68 -5.12 2.97
C LEU A 91 12.00 -5.64 3.55
N ARG A 92 13.09 -4.87 3.40
CA ARG A 92 14.39 -5.22 3.98
C ARG A 92 14.38 -4.95 5.48
N ARG A 93 13.87 -3.78 5.87
CA ARG A 93 13.78 -3.31 7.26
C ARG A 93 12.50 -3.73 7.95
N GLY A 94 11.47 -4.09 7.18
CA GLY A 94 10.15 -4.40 7.70
C GLY A 94 9.44 -3.17 8.29
N THR A 95 9.79 -1.98 7.80
CA THR A 95 9.28 -0.71 8.33
C THR A 95 8.22 -0.13 7.43
N TRP A 96 7.26 0.53 8.08
CA TRP A 96 6.14 1.21 7.43
C TRP A 96 6.26 2.71 7.59
N GLU A 97 5.97 3.43 6.52
CA GLU A 97 5.86 4.87 6.55
C GLU A 97 4.58 5.31 5.84
N LEU A 98 3.89 6.30 6.42
CA LEU A 98 2.70 6.90 5.87
C LEU A 98 2.89 8.41 5.75
N THR A 99 3.21 8.89 4.56
CA THR A 99 3.58 10.28 4.32
C THR A 99 2.42 11.04 3.68
N PRO A 100 1.98 12.19 4.22
CA PRO A 100 0.99 13.03 3.54
C PRO A 100 1.58 13.62 2.24
N GLN A 101 0.75 13.78 1.22
CA GLN A 101 1.09 14.50 -0.01
C GLN A 101 0.41 15.88 0.06
N ILE A 102 1.22 16.94 -0.04
CA ILE A 102 0.78 18.35 0.06
C ILE A 102 0.32 18.83 -1.31
#